data_AF-A0A4Q8LPW0-F1
#
_entry.id   AF-A0A4Q8LPW0-F1
#
_cell.length_a   1.000
_cell.length_b   1.000
_cell.length_c   1.000
_cell.angle_alpha   90.00
_cell.angle_beta   90.00
_cell.angle_gamma   90.00
#
_symmetry.space_group_name_H-M   'P 1'
#
loop_
_entity.id
_entity.type
_entity.pdbx_description
1 polymer ?
#
loop_
_entity_poly.entity_id
_entity_poly.type
_entity_poly.pdbx_seq_one_letter_code
_entity_poly.pdbx_strand_id
1 'polypeptide(L)'
;MVAFPHDRCGGRAVGGCRVRVRTFPSDDPALPVSTTEPAPLRFIHVVAAAITDARGRLLLARRGDGRDLAGLWEFPGGKREPGESTEETLVRELQEELGITVQVGAPIMRVPHLYPDKRLLLDVRRVTTWKGVPRGMEGQALAWVAQDKLQRYPMPAADKPVVAVLQQPDRYLITPEPGADSAAWLAGLEAALAGGVRRVRLRARSLEGDAGWPPLAATAVALCRDAGAEVLLEGAAKLARDLGVGLHLRTEQLMRIEARPVAAGVGLAASCRSAEHLRRAEALGCDFVTLGPVRGTDTQPALGWDAFAALREIVSLPIYATGGLGVDDMAQARQHGAQGIAALRGLWPSG
;
A
#
# COMPACT_ATOMS: atom_id res chain seq x y z
N MET A 1 37.77 3.01 -47.88
CA MET A 1 38.10 4.41 -48.26
C MET A 1 37.63 5.28 -47.12
N VAL A 2 38.46 5.91 -46.27
CA VAL A 2 39.87 6.34 -46.28
C VAL A 2 40.26 6.40 -44.78
N ALA A 3 41.12 5.52 -44.25
CA ALA A 3 42.59 5.62 -44.08
C ALA A 3 43.10 6.70 -43.09
N PHE A 4 43.85 6.23 -42.09
CA PHE A 4 44.53 6.87 -40.94
C PHE A 4 45.64 7.90 -41.32
N PRO A 5 46.30 8.55 -40.35
CA PRO A 5 47.55 7.93 -39.85
C PRO A 5 47.79 8.00 -38.33
N HIS A 6 48.49 6.97 -37.86
CA HIS A 6 49.27 6.86 -36.62
C HIS A 6 50.65 7.52 -36.79
N ASP A 7 51.22 8.07 -35.71
CA ASP A 7 52.65 8.03 -35.29
C ASP A 7 52.88 9.13 -34.24
N ARG A 8 53.80 9.08 -33.27
CA ARG A 8 54.62 8.06 -32.61
C ARG A 8 55.20 8.73 -31.35
N CYS A 9 55.65 7.91 -30.41
CA CYS A 9 56.33 8.27 -29.17
C CYS A 9 57.54 9.22 -29.32
N GLY A 10 57.78 10.04 -28.29
CA GLY A 10 59.07 10.66 -27.99
C GLY A 10 59.13 11.05 -26.51
N GLY A 11 59.93 10.32 -25.73
CA GLY A 11 60.11 10.58 -24.30
C GLY A 11 61.13 11.70 -24.00
N ARG A 12 60.98 12.32 -22.83
CA ARG A 12 62.05 12.62 -21.84
C ARG A 12 61.47 13.43 -20.67
N ALA A 13 61.77 12.98 -19.46
CA ALA A 13 61.80 13.81 -18.25
C ALA A 13 62.81 14.97 -18.45
N VAL A 14 62.76 16.14 -17.80
CA VAL A 14 62.65 16.42 -16.37
C VAL A 14 62.28 17.92 -16.22
N GLY A 15 61.51 18.31 -15.21
CA GLY A 15 61.32 19.72 -14.88
C GLY A 15 60.29 19.91 -13.76
N GLY A 16 60.76 19.92 -12.50
CA GLY A 16 59.91 20.09 -11.33
C GLY A 16 59.14 21.40 -11.35
N CYS A 17 57.82 21.31 -11.48
CA CYS A 17 56.91 22.43 -11.25
C CYS A 17 56.32 22.27 -9.84
N ARG A 18 56.78 23.09 -8.88
CA ARG A 18 56.16 23.20 -7.56
C ARG A 18 54.76 23.80 -7.73
N VAL A 19 53.73 22.96 -7.71
CA VAL A 19 52.35 23.43 -7.56
C VAL A 19 52.19 23.94 -6.12
N ARG A 20 52.11 25.26 -5.95
CA ARG A 20 51.67 25.87 -4.69
C ARG A 20 50.20 25.49 -4.49
N VAL A 21 49.93 24.60 -3.54
CA VAL A 21 48.59 24.40 -3.00
C VAL A 21 48.19 25.72 -2.33
N ARG A 22 47.26 26.46 -2.93
CA ARG A 22 46.58 27.56 -2.23
C ARG A 22 45.64 26.92 -1.22
N THR A 23 46.02 26.99 0.05
CA THR A 23 45.11 26.77 1.17
C THR A 23 44.07 27.89 1.14
N PHE A 24 42.83 27.55 0.86
CA PHE A 24 41.70 28.46 1.06
C PHE A 24 41.41 28.53 2.57
N PRO A 25 41.23 29.73 3.17
CA PRO A 25 40.79 29.83 4.55
C PRO A 25 39.39 29.23 4.67
N SER A 26 39.23 28.29 5.59
CA SER A 26 37.95 27.69 5.96
C SER A 26 37.20 28.62 6.90
N ASP A 27 36.60 29.68 6.35
CA ASP A 27 35.66 30.54 7.07
C ASP A 27 34.38 30.67 6.23
N ASP A 28 33.59 29.60 6.23
CA ASP A 28 32.20 29.66 5.80
C ASP A 28 31.36 29.83 7.07
N PRO A 29 30.76 31.02 7.33
CA PRO A 29 29.94 31.22 8.52
C PRO A 29 28.72 30.32 8.40
N ALA A 30 28.68 29.28 9.25
CA ALA A 30 27.57 28.36 9.36
C ALA A 30 26.23 29.13 9.35
N LEU A 31 25.43 28.88 8.31
CA LEU A 31 24.04 29.33 8.28
C LEU A 31 23.36 28.85 9.58
N PRO A 32 22.64 29.72 10.31
CA PRO A 32 22.00 29.32 11.55
C PRO A 32 20.99 28.21 11.24
N VAL A 33 21.28 27.00 11.70
CA VAL A 33 20.28 25.93 11.76
C VAL A 33 19.22 26.41 12.73
N SER A 34 18.08 26.86 12.17
CA SER A 34 16.90 27.24 12.92
C SER A 34 16.49 26.04 13.79
N THR A 35 16.69 26.19 15.10
CA THR A 35 16.30 25.25 16.16
C THR A 35 14.86 25.46 16.61
N THR A 36 14.03 26.08 15.77
CA THR A 36 12.61 26.25 16.06
C THR A 36 11.94 24.92 15.83
N GLU A 37 11.54 24.23 16.91
CA GLU A 37 10.65 23.08 16.79
C GLU A 37 9.46 23.48 15.89
N PRO A 38 9.18 22.73 14.82
CA PRO A 38 8.08 23.07 13.93
C PRO A 38 6.79 23.12 14.75
N ALA A 39 6.02 24.19 14.59
CA ALA A 39 4.72 24.33 15.24
C ALA A 39 3.89 23.06 15.02
N PRO A 40 3.12 22.61 16.02
CA PRO A 40 2.38 21.36 15.92
C PRO A 40 1.44 21.40 14.72
N LEU A 41 1.55 20.39 13.84
CA LEU A 41 0.72 20.29 12.64
C LEU A 41 -0.76 20.27 13.00
N ARG A 42 -1.58 20.98 12.22
CA ARG A 42 -3.03 20.99 12.39
C ARG A 42 -3.59 19.59 12.17
N PHE A 43 -4.37 19.08 13.12
CA PHE A 43 -5.12 17.84 12.95
C PHE A 43 -6.50 18.11 12.32
N ILE A 44 -6.89 17.29 11.35
CA ILE A 44 -8.20 17.37 10.69
C ILE A 44 -8.80 15.98 10.60
N HIS A 45 -10.05 15.84 11.02
CA HIS A 45 -10.84 14.64 10.80
C HIS A 45 -11.86 14.90 9.69
N VAL A 46 -11.74 14.17 8.58
CA VAL A 46 -12.66 14.20 7.44
C VAL A 46 -13.44 12.91 7.42
N VAL A 47 -14.76 13.00 7.24
CA VAL A 47 -15.65 11.86 7.09
C VAL A 47 -16.17 11.83 5.66
N ALA A 48 -16.04 10.68 4.99
CA ALA A 48 -16.47 10.53 3.61
C ALA A 48 -17.35 9.28 3.39
N ALA A 49 -18.17 9.32 2.36
CA ALA A 49 -19.07 8.23 2.00
C ALA A 49 -18.64 7.51 0.72
N ALA A 50 -18.49 6.19 0.83
CA ALA A 50 -18.55 5.31 -0.34
C ALA A 50 -20.02 4.99 -0.66
N ILE A 51 -20.67 5.90 -1.41
CA ILE A 51 -22.07 5.77 -1.81
C ILE A 51 -22.16 4.82 -3.01
N THR A 52 -22.90 3.72 -2.88
CA THR A 52 -23.03 2.70 -3.93
C THR A 52 -24.46 2.63 -4.46
N ASP A 53 -24.64 2.70 -5.79
CA ASP A 53 -25.95 2.52 -6.43
C ASP A 53 -26.35 1.05 -6.60
N ALA A 54 -27.58 0.82 -7.06
CA ALA A 54 -28.10 -0.53 -7.32
C ALA A 54 -27.31 -1.31 -8.39
N ARG A 55 -26.43 -0.64 -9.15
CA ARG A 55 -25.55 -1.25 -10.16
C ARG A 55 -24.13 -1.48 -9.62
N GLY A 56 -23.88 -1.21 -8.34
CA GLY A 56 -22.57 -1.38 -7.71
C GLY A 56 -21.58 -0.26 -8.04
N ARG A 57 -22.01 0.86 -8.64
CA ARG A 57 -21.15 2.00 -8.96
C ARG A 57 -21.02 2.92 -7.75
N LEU A 58 -19.84 3.53 -7.59
CA LEU A 58 -19.54 4.50 -6.55
C LEU A 58 -19.76 5.93 -7.03
N LEU A 59 -20.35 6.77 -6.18
CA LEU A 59 -20.44 8.20 -6.44
C LEU A 59 -19.12 8.88 -6.07
N LEU A 60 -18.51 9.58 -7.02
CA LEU A 60 -17.38 10.48 -6.79
C LEU A 60 -17.78 11.92 -7.07
N ALA A 61 -17.19 12.85 -6.34
CA ALA A 61 -17.27 14.29 -6.58
C ALA A 61 -15.93 14.84 -7.05
N ARG A 62 -15.92 15.79 -7.98
CA ARG A 62 -14.70 16.48 -8.42
C ARG A 62 -14.53 17.77 -7.64
N ARG A 63 -13.40 17.93 -6.97
CA ARG A 63 -13.07 19.13 -6.19
C ARG A 63 -13.11 20.38 -7.08
N GLY A 64 -13.91 21.37 -6.67
CA GLY A 64 -14.03 22.66 -7.36
C GLY A 64 -12.76 23.50 -7.31
N ASP A 65 -12.70 24.51 -8.17
CA ASP A 65 -11.57 25.45 -8.23
C ASP A 65 -11.44 26.23 -6.91
N GLY A 66 -10.21 26.43 -6.43
CA GLY A 66 -9.93 27.15 -5.17
C GLY A 66 -9.99 26.32 -3.89
N ARG A 67 -10.32 25.01 -3.95
CA ARG A 67 -10.12 24.07 -2.83
C ARG A 67 -8.71 23.46 -2.88
N ASP A 68 -8.18 23.02 -1.73
CA ASP A 68 -6.95 22.20 -1.67
C ASP A 68 -7.07 21.07 -2.71
N LEU A 69 -6.04 20.76 -3.50
CA LEU A 69 -6.06 19.65 -4.47
C LEU A 69 -7.20 19.72 -5.53
N ALA A 70 -7.53 20.92 -6.02
CA ALA A 70 -8.55 21.15 -7.05
C ALA A 70 -8.40 20.23 -8.28
N GLY A 71 -9.54 19.81 -8.85
CA GLY A 71 -9.59 18.94 -10.03
C GLY A 71 -9.45 17.43 -9.75
N LEU A 72 -9.01 17.03 -8.55
CA LEU A 72 -9.04 15.62 -8.13
C LEU A 72 -10.48 15.16 -7.84
N TRP A 73 -10.69 13.85 -7.95
CA TRP A 73 -11.92 13.18 -7.55
C TRP A 73 -11.80 12.63 -6.15
N GLU A 74 -12.90 12.64 -5.40
CA GLU A 74 -12.94 12.15 -4.03
C GLU A 74 -14.29 11.53 -3.67
N PHE A 75 -14.30 10.80 -2.56
CA PHE A 75 -15.54 10.38 -1.93
C PHE A 75 -16.26 11.60 -1.32
N PRO A 76 -17.56 11.82 -1.58
CA PRO A 76 -18.31 12.93 -1.00
C PRO A 76 -18.31 12.93 0.52
N GLY A 77 -18.32 14.12 1.13
CA GLY A 77 -18.26 14.30 2.57
C GLY A 77 -17.35 15.46 2.97
N GLY A 78 -17.12 15.63 4.26
CA GLY A 78 -16.43 16.82 4.74
C GLY A 78 -15.88 16.73 6.15
N LYS A 79 -15.59 17.89 6.73
CA LYS A 79 -14.84 17.98 7.98
C LYS A 79 -15.79 17.76 9.16
N ARG A 80 -15.34 16.96 10.11
CA ARG A 80 -16.05 16.79 11.38
C ARG A 80 -15.93 18.05 12.22
N GLU A 81 -17.07 18.58 12.64
CA GLU A 81 -17.13 19.72 13.56
C GLU A 81 -16.99 19.29 15.03
N PRO A 82 -16.61 20.20 15.94
CA PRO A 82 -16.57 19.92 17.36
C PRO A 82 -17.94 19.45 17.88
N GLY A 83 -17.97 18.28 18.52
CA GLY A 83 -19.17 17.72 19.15
C GLY A 83 -19.97 16.74 18.28
N GLU A 84 -19.74 16.70 16.96
CA GLU A 84 -20.46 15.77 16.08
C GLU A 84 -19.94 14.33 16.21
N SER A 85 -20.79 13.32 16.00
CA SER A 85 -20.36 11.96 15.65
C SER A 85 -19.96 11.87 14.18
N THR A 86 -19.24 10.80 13.81
CA THR A 86 -18.90 10.53 12.40
C THR A 86 -20.17 10.42 11.54
N GLU A 87 -21.21 9.80 12.08
CA GLU A 87 -22.51 9.63 11.43
C GLU A 87 -23.23 10.97 11.23
N GLU A 88 -23.27 11.83 12.25
CA GLU A 88 -23.90 13.17 12.16
C GLU A 88 -23.20 14.06 11.14
N THR A 89 -21.86 14.12 11.19
CA THR A 89 -21.06 14.85 10.19
C THR A 89 -21.41 14.40 8.78
N LEU A 90 -21.46 13.09 8.53
CA LEU A 90 -21.70 12.58 7.18
C LEU A 90 -23.12 12.87 6.69
N VAL A 91 -24.12 12.82 7.57
CA VAL A 91 -25.50 13.20 7.21
C VAL A 91 -25.59 14.68 6.84
N ARG A 92 -24.96 15.56 7.63
CA ARG A 92 -24.94 17.01 7.36
C ARG A 92 -24.22 17.33 6.06
N GLU A 93 -22.99 16.86 5.91
CA GLU A 93 -22.14 17.13 4.75
C GLU A 93 -22.78 16.64 3.45
N LEU A 94 -23.35 15.43 3.42
CA LEU A 94 -24.01 14.93 2.19
C LEU A 94 -25.34 15.64 1.90
N GLN A 95 -26.01 16.19 2.92
CA GLN A 95 -27.18 17.02 2.69
C GLN A 95 -26.78 18.38 2.09
N GLU A 96 -25.69 18.98 2.56
CA GLU A 96 -25.15 20.25 2.08
C GLU A 96 -24.55 20.11 0.67
N GLU A 97 -23.67 19.13 0.45
CA GLU A 97 -22.94 18.95 -0.80
C GLU A 97 -23.78 18.30 -1.90
N LEU A 98 -24.63 17.33 -1.55
CA LEU A 98 -25.33 16.48 -2.50
C LEU A 98 -26.87 16.63 -2.50
N GLY A 99 -27.44 17.29 -1.50
CA GLY A 99 -28.88 17.42 -1.34
C GLY A 99 -29.59 16.11 -0.97
N ILE A 100 -28.88 15.14 -0.40
CA ILE A 100 -29.44 13.83 -0.03
C ILE A 100 -29.37 13.58 1.46
N THR A 101 -30.37 12.87 1.97
CA THR A 101 -30.37 12.36 3.34
C THR A 101 -30.02 10.88 3.32
N VAL A 102 -28.93 10.49 3.98
CA VAL A 102 -28.39 9.13 3.93
C VAL A 102 -28.70 8.33 5.19
N GLN A 103 -28.77 7.01 5.05
CA GLN A 103 -28.58 6.10 6.17
C GLN A 103 -27.12 5.66 6.19
N VAL A 104 -26.37 6.12 7.19
CA VAL A 104 -24.94 5.80 7.33
C VAL A 104 -24.78 4.33 7.72
N GLY A 105 -23.99 3.62 6.93
CA GLY A 105 -23.71 2.20 7.14
C GLY A 105 -22.43 1.93 7.93
N ALA A 106 -21.95 0.69 7.80
CA ALA A 106 -20.76 0.22 8.50
C ALA A 106 -19.50 1.01 8.09
N PRO A 107 -18.51 1.15 9.00
CA PRO A 107 -17.22 1.71 8.64
C PRO A 107 -16.51 0.84 7.60
N ILE A 108 -15.83 1.48 6.65
CA ILE A 108 -14.99 0.81 5.66
C ILE A 108 -13.55 0.80 6.15
N MET A 109 -12.99 1.97 6.46
CA MET A 109 -11.60 2.13 6.89
C MET A 109 -11.39 3.54 7.45
N ARG A 110 -10.40 3.68 8.33
CA ARG A 110 -9.81 4.96 8.72
C ARG A 110 -8.40 5.08 8.18
N VAL A 111 -8.10 6.15 7.48
CA VAL A 111 -6.77 6.40 6.89
C VAL A 111 -6.13 7.60 7.58
N PRO A 112 -5.20 7.38 8.53
CA PRO A 112 -4.35 8.45 9.00
C PRO A 112 -3.33 8.79 7.89
N HIS A 113 -3.12 10.07 7.62
CA HIS A 113 -2.24 10.54 6.55
C HIS A 113 -1.56 11.85 6.91
N LEU A 114 -0.25 11.93 6.69
CA LEU A 114 0.57 13.10 6.95
C LEU A 114 0.79 13.89 5.66
N TYR A 115 0.24 15.11 5.61
CA TYR A 115 0.58 16.12 4.60
C TYR A 115 1.63 17.08 5.16
N PRO A 116 2.32 17.86 4.29
CA PRO A 116 3.34 18.82 4.75
C PRO A 116 2.84 19.84 5.79
N ASP A 117 1.57 20.24 5.73
CA ASP A 117 0.96 21.30 6.54
C ASP A 117 -0.06 20.80 7.58
N LYS A 118 -0.45 19.52 7.53
CA LYS A 118 -1.54 18.97 8.35
C LYS A 118 -1.46 17.45 8.52
N ARG A 119 -2.05 16.96 9.61
CA ARG A 119 -2.36 15.54 9.82
C ARG A 119 -3.84 15.31 9.56
N LEU A 120 -4.14 14.43 8.61
CA LEU A 120 -5.49 14.05 8.23
C LEU A 120 -5.85 12.68 8.83
N LEU A 121 -7.06 12.55 9.35
CA LEU A 121 -7.75 11.27 9.50
C LEU A 121 -8.94 11.24 8.54
N LEU A 122 -8.90 10.38 7.53
CA LEU A 122 -10.02 10.13 6.63
C LEU A 122 -10.81 8.92 7.15
N ASP A 123 -12.04 9.12 7.63
CA ASP A 123 -12.95 8.06 8.09
C ASP A 123 -14.01 7.80 7.02
N VAL A 124 -13.94 6.64 6.37
CA VAL A 124 -14.83 6.30 5.25
C VAL A 124 -15.88 5.31 5.69
N ARG A 125 -17.15 5.62 5.37
CA ARG A 125 -18.30 4.77 5.68
C ARG A 125 -19.07 4.37 4.45
N ARG A 126 -19.71 3.21 4.52
CA ARG A 126 -20.56 2.71 3.44
C ARG A 126 -21.91 3.41 3.48
N VAL A 127 -22.42 3.78 2.31
CA VAL A 127 -23.80 4.24 2.15
C VAL A 127 -24.43 3.50 0.98
N THR A 128 -25.53 2.79 1.23
CA THR A 128 -26.30 2.06 0.21
C THR A 128 -27.74 2.53 0.13
N THR A 129 -28.18 3.35 1.08
CA THR A 129 -29.57 3.79 1.21
C THR A 129 -29.60 5.29 1.47
N TRP A 130 -30.38 6.02 0.68
CA TRP A 130 -30.57 7.47 0.82
C TRP A 130 -31.91 7.92 0.24
N LYS A 131 -32.32 9.15 0.57
CA LYS A 131 -33.46 9.85 0.00
C LYS A 131 -32.99 11.04 -0.81
N GLY A 132 -33.67 11.33 -1.92
CA GLY A 132 -33.32 12.40 -2.86
C GLY A 132 -32.47 11.91 -4.04
N VAL A 133 -32.16 12.83 -4.96
CA VAL A 133 -31.30 12.58 -6.13
C VAL A 133 -30.00 13.37 -5.93
N PRO A 134 -28.83 12.70 -5.87
CA PRO A 134 -27.55 13.39 -5.68
C PRO A 134 -27.30 14.44 -6.77
N ARG A 135 -26.95 15.65 -6.37
CA ARG A 135 -26.60 16.77 -7.25
C ARG A 135 -25.47 17.57 -6.62
N GLY A 136 -24.53 18.09 -7.41
CA GLY A 136 -23.48 18.95 -6.87
C GLY A 136 -24.05 20.30 -6.45
N MET A 137 -24.44 20.44 -5.18
CA MET A 137 -25.05 21.65 -4.62
C MET A 137 -24.10 22.85 -4.58
N GLU A 138 -22.80 22.58 -4.67
CA GLU A 138 -21.72 23.57 -4.69
C GLU A 138 -21.13 23.77 -6.10
N GLY A 139 -21.80 23.25 -7.14
CA GLY A 139 -21.34 23.33 -8.53
C GLY A 139 -20.28 22.29 -8.90
N GLN A 140 -20.03 21.31 -8.04
CA GLN A 140 -19.09 20.22 -8.28
C GLN A 140 -19.64 19.19 -9.30
N ALA A 141 -18.74 18.66 -10.13
CA ALA A 141 -19.09 17.59 -11.05
C ALA A 141 -19.22 16.27 -10.27
N LEU A 142 -20.24 15.48 -10.59
CA LEU A 142 -20.47 14.15 -10.01
C LEU A 142 -20.29 13.06 -11.06
N ALA A 143 -19.77 11.91 -10.66
CA ALA A 143 -19.66 10.74 -11.52
C ALA A 143 -20.02 9.45 -10.77
N TRP A 144 -20.84 8.61 -11.40
CA TRP A 144 -21.05 7.23 -10.99
C TRP A 144 -20.02 6.34 -11.67
N VAL A 145 -19.10 5.77 -10.89
CA VAL A 145 -17.92 5.06 -11.37
C VAL A 145 -18.00 3.59 -10.98
N ALA A 146 -17.85 2.69 -11.97
CA ALA A 146 -17.74 1.26 -11.67
C ALA A 146 -16.47 0.99 -10.85
N GLN A 147 -16.54 0.07 -9.89
CA GLN A 147 -15.44 -0.16 -8.96
C GLN A 147 -14.13 -0.47 -9.69
N ASP A 148 -14.14 -1.28 -10.76
CA ASP A 148 -12.97 -1.62 -11.57
C ASP A 148 -12.34 -0.44 -12.34
N LYS A 149 -13.02 0.72 -12.39
CA LYS A 149 -12.55 1.93 -13.08
C LYS A 149 -12.01 3.01 -12.14
N LEU A 150 -12.12 2.86 -10.82
CA LEU A 150 -11.69 3.89 -9.85
C LEU A 150 -10.23 4.33 -10.05
N GLN A 151 -9.33 3.41 -10.41
CA GLN A 151 -7.90 3.71 -10.63
C GLN A 151 -7.65 4.72 -11.77
N ARG A 152 -8.63 4.98 -12.63
CA ARG A 152 -8.56 5.97 -13.73
C ARG A 152 -8.84 7.39 -13.26
N TYR A 153 -9.38 7.54 -12.05
CA TYR A 153 -9.73 8.84 -11.48
C TYR A 153 -8.60 9.26 -10.55
N PRO A 154 -7.93 10.39 -10.80
CA PRO A 154 -6.90 10.88 -9.90
C PRO A 154 -7.55 11.33 -8.60
N MET A 155 -7.17 10.69 -7.50
CA MET A 155 -7.70 10.96 -6.15
C MET A 155 -6.57 11.40 -5.20
N PRO A 156 -6.89 12.07 -4.08
CA PRO A 156 -5.91 12.39 -3.05
C PRO A 156 -5.17 11.15 -2.53
N ALA A 157 -3.98 11.37 -1.97
CA ALA A 157 -3.12 10.30 -1.47
C ALA A 157 -3.80 9.43 -0.40
N ALA A 158 -4.60 10.05 0.48
CA ALA A 158 -5.36 9.38 1.54
C ALA A 158 -6.51 8.49 1.02
N ASP A 159 -6.96 8.69 -0.21
CA ASP A 159 -8.07 7.93 -0.81
C ASP A 159 -7.60 6.64 -1.49
N LYS A 160 -6.35 6.58 -1.96
CA LYS A 160 -5.77 5.36 -2.59
C LYS A 160 -5.92 4.11 -1.72
N PRO A 161 -5.66 4.17 -0.40
CA PRO A 161 -5.99 3.10 0.55
C PRO A 161 -7.43 2.59 0.48
N VAL A 162 -8.39 3.51 0.40
CA VAL A 162 -9.82 3.20 0.41
C VAL A 162 -10.22 2.55 -0.90
N VAL A 163 -9.70 3.06 -2.02
CA VAL A 163 -9.88 2.44 -3.34
C VAL A 163 -9.37 1.00 -3.33
N ALA A 164 -8.21 0.75 -2.72
CA ALA A 164 -7.71 -0.61 -2.58
C ALA A 164 -8.68 -1.48 -1.78
N VAL A 165 -9.25 -1.01 -0.66
CA VAL A 165 -10.22 -1.78 0.17
C VAL A 165 -11.43 -2.19 -0.64
N LEU A 166 -11.86 -1.33 -1.56
CA LEU A 166 -13.04 -1.54 -2.39
C LEU A 166 -12.78 -2.50 -3.56
N GLN A 167 -11.53 -2.66 -4.00
CA GLN A 167 -11.20 -3.42 -5.22
C GLN A 167 -10.41 -4.72 -4.97
N GLN A 168 -9.66 -4.80 -3.87
CA GLN A 168 -8.69 -5.87 -3.66
C GLN A 168 -9.11 -6.81 -2.52
N PRO A 169 -8.71 -8.10 -2.56
CA PRO A 169 -8.98 -9.06 -1.50
C PRO A 169 -8.52 -8.54 -0.13
N ASP A 170 -9.27 -8.78 0.94
CA ASP A 170 -8.90 -8.34 2.28
C ASP A 170 -8.09 -9.38 3.08
N ARG A 171 -8.06 -10.63 2.60
CA ARG A 171 -7.29 -11.73 3.17
C ARG A 171 -6.11 -12.09 2.27
N TYR A 172 -4.90 -11.86 2.76
CA TYR A 172 -3.66 -12.27 2.11
C TYR A 172 -3.03 -13.47 2.84
N LEU A 173 -3.25 -14.67 2.32
CA LEU A 173 -2.73 -15.89 2.93
C LEU A 173 -1.20 -15.94 2.80
N ILE A 174 -0.52 -16.29 3.89
CA ILE A 174 0.90 -16.67 3.90
C ILE A 174 0.94 -18.18 4.11
N THR A 175 1.43 -18.95 3.15
CA THR A 175 1.49 -20.41 3.32
C THR A 175 2.48 -20.80 4.42
N PRO A 176 2.27 -21.93 5.11
CA PRO A 176 3.37 -22.60 5.80
C PRO A 176 4.43 -23.01 4.77
N GLU A 177 5.65 -23.26 5.26
CA GLU A 177 6.66 -23.86 4.39
C GLU A 177 6.22 -25.28 4.00
N PRO A 178 6.42 -25.69 2.73
CA PRO A 178 6.15 -27.06 2.34
C PRO A 178 7.01 -28.02 3.17
N GLY A 179 6.36 -29.02 3.77
CA GLY A 179 7.04 -30.11 4.46
C GLY A 179 7.38 -31.27 3.52
N ALA A 180 7.75 -32.41 4.10
CA ALA A 180 8.00 -33.63 3.33
C ALA A 180 6.75 -34.12 2.58
N ASP A 181 5.56 -33.91 3.16
CA ASP A 181 4.28 -34.24 2.53
C ASP A 181 3.76 -33.06 1.70
N SER A 182 4.16 -33.02 0.43
CA SER A 182 3.71 -32.00 -0.52
C SER A 182 2.22 -32.13 -0.85
N ALA A 183 1.63 -33.33 -0.77
CA ALA A 183 0.22 -33.55 -1.08
C ALA A 183 -0.67 -32.95 0.01
N ALA A 184 -0.32 -33.17 1.27
CA ALA A 184 -1.02 -32.54 2.41
C ALA A 184 -0.90 -31.01 2.37
N TRP A 185 0.26 -30.47 1.98
CA TRP A 185 0.44 -29.03 1.82
C TRP A 185 -0.44 -28.44 0.71
N LEU A 186 -0.53 -29.11 -0.45
CA LEU A 186 -1.43 -28.69 -1.53
C LEU A 186 -2.91 -28.78 -1.12
N ALA A 187 -3.32 -29.84 -0.42
CA ALA A 187 -4.69 -29.96 0.10
C ALA A 187 -5.04 -28.82 1.08
N GLY A 188 -4.09 -28.41 1.93
CA GLY A 188 -4.26 -27.24 2.79
C GLY A 188 -4.46 -25.94 2.01
N LEU A 189 -3.75 -25.77 0.89
CA LEU A 189 -3.94 -24.62 -0.01
C LEU A 189 -5.33 -24.64 -0.66
N GLU A 190 -5.77 -25.79 -1.18
CA GLU A 190 -7.10 -25.96 -1.78
C GLU A 190 -8.21 -25.62 -0.78
N ALA A 191 -8.11 -26.13 0.45
CA ALA A 191 -9.05 -25.84 1.52
C ALA A 191 -9.07 -24.34 1.88
N ALA A 192 -7.92 -23.65 1.91
CA ALA A 192 -7.87 -22.20 2.12
C ALA A 192 -8.54 -21.41 0.98
N LEU A 193 -8.34 -21.83 -0.28
CA LEU A 193 -8.96 -21.23 -1.46
C LEU A 193 -10.49 -21.43 -1.47
N ALA A 194 -10.94 -22.64 -1.12
CA ALA A 194 -12.36 -22.95 -0.92
C ALA A 194 -12.97 -22.11 0.22
N GLY A 195 -12.19 -21.81 1.26
CA GLY A 195 -12.54 -20.89 2.35
C GLY A 195 -12.60 -19.40 1.98
N GLY A 196 -12.44 -19.06 0.69
CA GLY A 196 -12.62 -17.71 0.17
C GLY A 196 -11.35 -16.86 0.08
N VAL A 197 -10.16 -17.43 0.33
CA VAL A 197 -8.90 -16.73 0.08
C VAL A 197 -8.75 -16.43 -1.41
N ARG A 198 -8.41 -15.18 -1.75
CA ARG A 198 -8.19 -14.74 -3.16
C ARG A 198 -6.85 -14.07 -3.40
N ARG A 199 -5.96 -14.07 -2.39
CA ARG A 199 -4.58 -13.63 -2.54
C ARG A 199 -3.67 -14.51 -1.68
N VAL A 200 -2.60 -15.05 -2.27
CA VAL A 200 -1.71 -16.05 -1.64
C VAL A 200 -0.24 -15.67 -1.83
N ARG A 201 0.52 -15.73 -0.74
CA ARG A 201 1.98 -15.69 -0.71
C ARG A 201 2.51 -17.09 -0.51
N LEU A 202 3.16 -17.64 -1.52
CA LEU A 202 3.85 -18.92 -1.39
C LEU A 202 5.22 -18.69 -0.73
N ARG A 203 5.38 -19.24 0.47
CA ARG A 203 6.63 -19.20 1.25
C ARG A 203 7.27 -20.59 1.25
N ALA A 204 8.51 -20.68 0.77
CA ALA A 204 9.27 -21.93 0.73
C ALA A 204 10.78 -21.66 0.94
N ARG A 205 11.14 -21.02 2.06
CA ARG A 205 12.54 -20.61 2.31
C ARG A 205 13.48 -21.80 2.44
N SER A 206 13.04 -22.86 3.11
CA SER A 206 13.80 -24.11 3.26
C SER A 206 14.05 -24.84 1.94
N LEU A 207 13.28 -24.54 0.89
CA LEU A 207 13.39 -25.15 -0.44
C LEU A 207 13.99 -24.19 -1.48
N GLU A 208 14.58 -23.06 -1.06
CA GLU A 208 15.28 -22.16 -1.98
C GLU A 208 16.49 -22.86 -2.60
N GLY A 209 16.45 -23.07 -3.91
CA GLY A 209 17.49 -23.80 -4.66
C GLY A 209 17.25 -25.31 -4.76
N ASP A 210 16.21 -25.84 -4.09
CA ASP A 210 15.79 -27.23 -4.22
C ASP A 210 15.12 -27.50 -5.57
N ALA A 211 15.45 -28.61 -6.21
CA ALA A 211 14.92 -28.99 -7.52
C ALA A 211 13.41 -29.36 -7.50
N GLY A 212 12.89 -29.74 -6.33
CA GLY A 212 11.48 -30.06 -6.11
C GLY A 212 10.59 -28.83 -5.91
N TRP A 213 11.16 -27.64 -5.61
CA TRP A 213 10.36 -26.44 -5.42
C TRP A 213 9.67 -25.94 -6.69
N PRO A 214 10.35 -25.78 -7.85
CA PRO A 214 9.71 -25.32 -9.07
C PRO A 214 8.44 -26.11 -9.50
N PRO A 215 8.45 -27.46 -9.56
CA PRO A 215 7.24 -28.20 -9.92
C PRO A 215 6.13 -28.08 -8.87
N LEU A 216 6.46 -28.09 -7.57
CA LEU A 216 5.46 -27.90 -6.51
C LEU A 216 4.81 -26.50 -6.57
N ALA A 217 5.63 -25.46 -6.77
CA ALA A 217 5.17 -24.08 -6.96
C ALA A 217 4.26 -23.96 -8.18
N ALA A 218 4.59 -24.62 -9.30
CA ALA A 218 3.76 -24.63 -10.50
C ALA A 218 2.37 -25.22 -10.23
N THR A 219 2.30 -26.35 -9.51
CA THR A 219 1.02 -26.96 -9.10
C THR A 219 0.22 -26.02 -8.19
N ALA A 220 0.84 -25.42 -7.18
CA ALA A 220 0.19 -24.47 -6.28
C ALA A 220 -0.35 -23.22 -7.02
N VAL A 221 0.40 -22.73 -8.00
CA VAL A 221 -0.01 -21.62 -8.87
C VAL A 221 -1.21 -22.00 -9.72
N ALA A 222 -1.27 -23.21 -10.26
CA ALA A 222 -2.42 -23.70 -11.02
C ALA A 222 -3.69 -23.71 -10.15
N LEU A 223 -3.60 -24.27 -8.93
CA LEU A 223 -4.72 -24.27 -7.97
C LEU A 223 -5.21 -22.85 -7.66
N CYS A 224 -4.29 -21.90 -7.45
CA CYS A 224 -4.66 -20.51 -7.21
C CYS A 224 -5.38 -19.90 -8.42
N ARG A 225 -4.90 -20.14 -9.65
CA ARG A 225 -5.53 -19.62 -10.88
C ARG A 225 -6.94 -20.17 -11.08
N ASP A 226 -7.13 -21.47 -10.86
CA ASP A 226 -8.44 -22.12 -11.00
C ASP A 226 -9.44 -21.55 -9.98
N ALA A 227 -8.98 -21.17 -8.79
CA ALA A 227 -9.78 -20.48 -7.77
C ALA A 227 -9.93 -18.96 -8.00
N GLY A 228 -9.34 -18.39 -9.04
CA GLY A 228 -9.32 -16.95 -9.30
C GLY A 228 -8.53 -16.14 -8.26
N ALA A 229 -7.55 -16.76 -7.60
CA ALA A 229 -6.69 -16.13 -6.61
C ALA A 229 -5.39 -15.60 -7.22
N GLU A 230 -5.01 -14.38 -6.81
CA GLU A 230 -3.70 -13.83 -7.12
C GLU A 230 -2.62 -14.53 -6.28
N VAL A 231 -1.50 -14.89 -6.91
CA VAL A 231 -0.39 -15.59 -6.25
C VAL A 231 0.91 -14.81 -6.39
N LEU A 232 1.64 -14.70 -5.28
CA LEU A 232 2.95 -14.07 -5.20
C LEU A 232 3.95 -15.07 -4.62
N LEU A 233 5.10 -15.26 -5.27
CA LEU A 233 6.20 -16.04 -4.70
C LEU A 233 7.03 -15.18 -3.76
N GLU A 234 7.37 -15.72 -2.59
CA GLU A 234 8.31 -15.06 -1.70
C GLU A 234 9.75 -15.21 -2.21
N GLY A 235 10.42 -14.09 -2.46
CA GLY A 235 11.86 -14.00 -2.69
C GLY A 235 12.43 -14.66 -3.95
N ALA A 236 11.67 -15.53 -4.62
CA ALA A 236 12.09 -16.30 -5.79
C ALA A 236 11.81 -15.58 -7.12
N ALA A 237 12.47 -14.43 -7.36
CA ALA A 237 12.19 -13.55 -8.52
C ALA A 237 12.30 -14.25 -9.88
N LYS A 238 13.29 -15.14 -10.07
CA LYS A 238 13.42 -15.90 -11.33
C LYS A 238 12.21 -16.81 -11.54
N LEU A 239 11.88 -17.64 -10.56
CA LEU A 239 10.75 -18.57 -10.64
C LEU A 239 9.41 -17.83 -10.79
N ALA A 240 9.24 -16.67 -10.14
CA ALA A 240 8.04 -15.86 -10.26
C ALA A 240 7.83 -15.39 -11.72
N ARG A 241 8.91 -14.98 -12.40
CA ARG A 241 8.89 -14.64 -13.83
C ARG A 241 8.60 -15.87 -14.69
N ASP A 242 9.28 -16.98 -14.43
CA ASP A 242 9.11 -18.22 -15.21
C ASP A 242 7.67 -18.75 -15.12
N LEU A 243 7.02 -18.61 -13.97
CA LEU A 243 5.62 -18.99 -13.76
C LEU A 243 4.61 -17.90 -14.16
N GLY A 244 5.04 -16.67 -14.46
CA GLY A 244 4.14 -15.55 -14.78
C GLY A 244 3.26 -15.14 -13.60
N VAL A 245 3.84 -15.01 -12.41
CA VAL A 245 3.14 -14.66 -11.16
C VAL A 245 3.81 -13.49 -10.44
N GLY A 246 3.15 -12.94 -9.43
CA GLY A 246 3.68 -11.82 -8.66
C GLY A 246 4.88 -12.20 -7.78
N LEU A 247 5.55 -11.19 -7.24
CA LEU A 247 6.71 -11.35 -6.37
C LEU A 247 6.45 -10.64 -5.03
N HIS A 248 6.69 -11.35 -3.93
CA HIS A 248 6.75 -10.77 -2.60
C HIS A 248 8.20 -10.71 -2.13
N LEU A 249 8.74 -9.49 -1.99
CA LEU A 249 10.09 -9.25 -1.51
C LEU A 249 10.19 -9.41 0.01
N ARG A 250 11.21 -10.15 0.45
CA ARG A 250 11.64 -10.12 1.85
C ARG A 250 12.25 -8.75 2.16
N THR A 251 12.25 -8.36 3.43
CA THR A 251 12.79 -7.06 3.88
C THR A 251 14.23 -6.86 3.37
N GLU A 252 15.07 -7.89 3.45
CA GLU A 252 16.48 -7.85 3.05
C GLU A 252 16.65 -7.71 1.53
N GLN A 253 15.66 -8.14 0.74
CA GLN A 253 15.66 -7.98 -0.72
C GLN A 253 15.16 -6.58 -1.12
N LEU A 254 14.11 -6.10 -0.46
CA LEU A 254 13.58 -4.75 -0.65
C LEU A 254 14.67 -3.68 -0.48
N MET A 255 15.54 -3.85 0.51
CA MET A 255 16.62 -2.90 0.80
C MET A 255 17.80 -2.98 -0.18
N ARG A 256 17.96 -4.09 -0.92
CA ARG A 256 19.08 -4.29 -1.86
C ARG A 256 18.73 -4.02 -3.32
N ILE A 257 17.49 -4.31 -3.72
CA ILE A 257 17.06 -4.14 -5.10
C ILE A 257 16.89 -2.66 -5.39
N GLU A 258 17.48 -2.16 -6.47
CA GLU A 258 17.45 -0.74 -6.83
C GLU A 258 16.22 -0.35 -7.68
N ALA A 259 15.79 -1.23 -8.58
CA ALA A 259 14.71 -1.02 -9.53
C ALA A 259 13.66 -2.14 -9.48
N ARG A 260 12.43 -1.84 -9.90
CA ARG A 260 11.30 -2.78 -9.87
C ARG A 260 11.69 -4.12 -10.53
N PRO A 261 11.69 -5.25 -9.80
CA PRO A 261 12.22 -6.53 -10.29
C PRO A 261 11.23 -7.35 -11.14
N VAL A 262 10.04 -6.80 -11.41
CA VAL A 262 8.97 -7.42 -12.19
C VAL A 262 8.45 -6.45 -13.24
N ALA A 263 7.86 -6.97 -14.31
CA ALA A 263 7.28 -6.15 -15.37
C ALA A 263 6.11 -5.29 -14.85
N ALA A 264 5.77 -4.24 -15.61
CA ALA A 264 4.58 -3.44 -15.32
C ALA A 264 3.31 -4.32 -15.37
N GLY A 265 2.41 -4.12 -14.41
CA GLY A 265 1.18 -4.93 -14.28
C GLY A 265 1.35 -6.29 -13.59
N VAL A 266 2.58 -6.75 -13.33
CA VAL A 266 2.84 -7.93 -12.48
C VAL A 266 2.91 -7.48 -11.03
N GLY A 267 2.13 -8.12 -10.15
CA GLY A 267 2.05 -7.77 -8.73
C GLY A 267 3.41 -7.83 -8.02
N LEU A 268 3.75 -6.76 -7.31
CA LEU A 268 4.92 -6.64 -6.46
C LEU A 268 4.49 -6.22 -5.06
N ALA A 269 4.91 -7.00 -4.07
CA ALA A 269 4.70 -6.65 -2.67
C ALA A 269 5.99 -6.79 -1.87
N ALA A 270 6.02 -6.24 -0.66
CA ALA A 270 7.16 -6.39 0.23
C ALA A 270 6.76 -6.52 1.71
N SER A 271 7.63 -7.17 2.48
CA SER A 271 7.55 -7.23 3.93
C SER A 271 8.24 -6.03 4.58
N CYS A 272 7.46 -5.20 5.26
CA CYS A 272 7.90 -3.98 5.94
C CYS A 272 7.73 -4.10 7.46
N ARG A 273 8.57 -3.37 8.21
CA ARG A 273 8.54 -3.33 9.68
C ARG A 273 8.92 -1.95 10.26
N SER A 274 9.17 -0.97 9.40
CA SER A 274 9.68 0.35 9.78
C SER A 274 9.29 1.39 8.72
N ALA A 275 9.43 2.66 9.07
CA ALA A 275 9.22 3.79 8.16
C ALA A 275 10.13 3.73 6.94
N GLU A 276 11.39 3.35 7.13
CA GLU A 276 12.38 3.19 6.06
C GLU A 276 11.93 2.16 5.04
N HIS A 277 11.46 0.99 5.49
CA HIS A 277 10.98 -0.05 4.59
C HIS A 277 9.73 0.39 3.82
N LEU A 278 8.82 1.12 4.45
CA LEU A 278 7.61 1.62 3.78
C LEU A 278 7.96 2.62 2.67
N ARG A 279 8.81 3.60 2.96
CA ARG A 279 9.30 4.57 1.96
C ARG A 279 10.04 3.87 0.84
N ARG A 280 10.87 2.87 1.15
CA ARG A 280 11.58 2.09 0.14
C ARG A 280 10.62 1.32 -0.76
N ALA A 281 9.59 0.69 -0.20
CA ALA A 281 8.58 -0.04 -0.96
C ALA A 281 7.78 0.89 -1.88
N GLU A 282 7.39 2.07 -1.41
CA GLU A 282 6.70 3.07 -2.22
C GLU A 282 7.59 3.59 -3.36
N ALA A 283 8.85 3.91 -3.07
CA ALA A 283 9.83 4.35 -4.08
C ALA A 283 10.14 3.26 -5.12
N LEU A 284 10.17 1.99 -4.72
CA LEU A 284 10.35 0.85 -5.63
C LEU A 284 9.10 0.57 -6.48
N GLY A 285 7.97 1.19 -6.11
CA GLY A 285 6.68 1.04 -6.79
C GLY A 285 5.92 -0.23 -6.40
N CYS A 286 6.15 -0.82 -5.21
CA CYS A 286 5.34 -1.94 -4.74
C CYS A 286 3.85 -1.61 -4.82
N ASP A 287 3.02 -2.57 -5.22
CA ASP A 287 1.57 -2.40 -5.35
C ASP A 287 0.87 -2.43 -3.98
N PHE A 288 1.46 -3.15 -3.01
CA PHE A 288 1.05 -3.18 -1.61
C PHE A 288 2.18 -3.72 -0.72
N VAL A 289 2.01 -3.65 0.59
CA VAL A 289 2.98 -4.19 1.57
C VAL A 289 2.29 -4.96 2.67
N THR A 290 3.06 -5.77 3.39
CA THR A 290 2.66 -6.27 4.72
C THR A 290 3.45 -5.52 5.79
N LEU A 291 2.79 -5.04 6.85
CA LEU A 291 3.45 -4.33 7.95
C LEU A 291 3.20 -5.06 9.28
N GLY A 292 4.28 -5.39 9.99
CA GLY A 292 4.21 -6.07 11.27
C GLY A 292 5.58 -6.57 11.77
N PRO A 293 5.58 -7.43 12.81
CA PRO A 293 4.40 -8.05 13.40
C PRO A 293 3.60 -7.11 14.31
N VAL A 294 2.28 -7.07 14.16
CA VAL A 294 1.38 -6.26 15.00
C VAL A 294 1.33 -6.83 16.42
N ARG A 295 1.11 -8.15 16.54
CA ARG A 295 1.30 -8.91 17.79
C ARG A 295 2.69 -9.53 17.77
N GLY A 296 3.47 -9.25 18.81
CA GLY A 296 4.82 -9.77 18.94
C GLY A 296 4.85 -11.29 19.11
N THR A 297 6.05 -11.84 19.05
CA THR A 297 6.37 -13.20 19.48
C THR A 297 7.54 -13.13 20.46
N ASP A 298 7.86 -14.23 21.13
CA ASP A 298 9.03 -14.31 22.02
C ASP A 298 10.34 -13.91 21.32
N THR A 299 10.39 -14.00 19.99
CA THR A 299 11.58 -13.70 19.18
C THR A 299 11.52 -12.36 18.44
N GLN A 300 10.37 -11.67 18.45
CA GLN A 300 10.21 -10.42 17.70
C GLN A 300 9.21 -9.49 18.41
N PRO A 301 9.61 -8.26 18.80
CA PRO A 301 8.73 -7.35 19.54
C PRO A 301 7.50 -6.95 18.71
N ALA A 302 6.39 -6.72 19.41
CA ALA A 302 5.16 -6.24 18.83
C ALA A 302 5.33 -4.80 18.33
N LEU A 303 4.84 -4.50 17.14
CA LEU A 303 4.67 -3.13 16.68
C LEU A 303 3.53 -2.43 17.45
N GLY A 304 2.43 -3.14 17.68
CA GLY A 304 1.20 -2.55 18.21
C GLY A 304 0.46 -1.68 17.19
N TRP A 305 -0.80 -1.37 17.48
CA TRP A 305 -1.67 -0.66 16.56
C TRP A 305 -1.38 0.84 16.46
N ASP A 306 -0.94 1.47 17.55
CA ASP A 306 -0.59 2.90 17.55
C ASP A 306 0.61 3.18 16.64
N ALA A 307 1.68 2.39 16.77
CA ALA A 307 2.85 2.51 15.91
C ALA A 307 2.53 2.09 14.46
N PHE A 308 1.63 1.12 14.25
CA PHE A 308 1.12 0.79 12.93
C PHE A 308 0.45 2.00 12.26
N ALA A 309 -0.46 2.68 12.97
CA ALA A 309 -1.15 3.86 12.46
C ALA A 309 -0.18 5.01 12.18
N ALA A 310 0.77 5.26 13.08
CA ALA A 310 1.81 6.28 12.88
C ALA A 310 2.70 6.00 11.65
N LEU A 311 3.04 4.72 11.40
CA LEU A 311 3.77 4.32 10.20
C LEU A 311 2.93 4.43 8.93
N ARG A 312 1.61 4.19 9.02
CA ARG A 312 0.70 4.34 7.87
C ARG A 312 0.63 5.77 7.38
N GLU A 313 0.70 6.75 8.30
CA GLU A 313 0.59 8.18 7.96
C GLU A 313 1.54 8.63 6.85
N ILE A 314 2.71 7.99 6.71
CA ILE A 314 3.79 8.47 5.85
C ILE A 314 3.77 7.91 4.42
N VAL A 315 2.85 6.98 4.10
CA VAL A 315 2.76 6.34 2.77
C VAL A 315 1.31 6.23 2.30
N SER A 316 1.12 6.17 0.99
CA SER A 316 -0.20 5.99 0.38
C SER A 316 -0.49 4.54 -0.04
N LEU A 317 0.51 3.67 0.07
CA LEU A 317 0.40 2.26 -0.32
C LEU A 317 -0.68 1.51 0.48
N PRO A 318 -1.39 0.56 -0.14
CA PRO A 318 -2.18 -0.42 0.60
C PRO A 318 -1.28 -1.25 1.52
N ILE A 319 -1.68 -1.39 2.79
CA ILE A 319 -0.95 -2.16 3.80
C ILE A 319 -1.85 -3.27 4.34
N TYR A 320 -1.39 -4.52 4.28
CA TYR A 320 -1.95 -5.61 5.07
C TYR A 320 -1.25 -5.66 6.43
N ALA A 321 -2.02 -5.67 7.51
CA ALA A 321 -1.48 -5.93 8.84
C ALA A 321 -1.08 -7.40 8.96
N THR A 322 0.10 -7.69 9.52
CA THR A 322 0.58 -9.07 9.73
C THR A 322 1.13 -9.27 11.14
N GLY A 323 1.24 -10.53 11.58
CA GLY A 323 1.79 -10.90 12.89
C GLY A 323 0.71 -11.23 13.91
N GLY A 324 0.38 -12.53 14.02
CA GLY A 324 -0.56 -13.07 15.00
C GLY A 324 -2.04 -12.74 14.75
N LEU A 325 -2.41 -12.33 13.52
CA LEU A 325 -3.77 -11.89 13.20
C LEU A 325 -4.61 -13.01 12.54
N GLY A 326 -5.93 -12.92 12.71
CA GLY A 326 -6.95 -13.77 12.08
C GLY A 326 -8.12 -12.94 11.56
N VAL A 327 -9.12 -13.61 10.97
CA VAL A 327 -10.28 -12.96 10.30
C VAL A 327 -11.02 -12.01 11.23
N ASP A 328 -11.09 -12.33 12.53
CA ASP A 328 -11.78 -11.51 13.55
C ASP A 328 -11.08 -10.16 13.81
N ASP A 329 -9.82 -10.02 13.41
CA ASP A 329 -9.05 -8.78 13.56
C ASP A 329 -9.31 -7.76 12.44
N MET A 330 -10.11 -8.11 11.42
CA MET A 330 -10.33 -7.28 10.23
C MET A 330 -10.85 -5.88 10.56
N ALA A 331 -11.81 -5.79 11.48
CA ALA A 331 -12.41 -4.51 11.88
C ALA A 331 -11.36 -3.61 12.55
N GLN A 332 -10.57 -4.17 13.48
CA GLN A 332 -9.50 -3.44 14.15
C GLN A 332 -8.40 -3.02 13.16
N ALA A 333 -8.04 -3.89 12.22
CA ALA A 333 -7.05 -3.60 11.20
C ALA A 333 -7.47 -2.39 10.34
N ARG A 334 -8.72 -2.37 9.88
CA ARG A 334 -9.28 -1.26 9.09
C ARG A 334 -9.43 0.05 9.87
N GLN A 335 -9.67 -0.02 11.19
CA GLN A 335 -9.67 1.16 12.06
C GLN A 335 -8.29 1.83 12.18
N HIS A 336 -7.20 1.09 11.92
CA HIS A 336 -5.83 1.61 11.92
C HIS A 336 -5.27 1.79 10.50
N GLY A 337 -6.14 1.73 9.49
CA GLY A 337 -5.78 1.96 8.09
C GLY A 337 -5.26 0.76 7.34
N ALA A 338 -5.29 -0.45 7.88
CA ALA A 338 -4.90 -1.64 7.12
C ALA A 338 -5.98 -2.04 6.10
N GLN A 339 -5.56 -2.26 4.85
CA GLN A 339 -6.36 -2.82 3.74
C GLN A 339 -7.13 -4.06 4.18
N GLY A 340 -6.42 -4.90 4.92
CA GLY A 340 -6.90 -6.13 5.52
C GLY A 340 -5.77 -6.80 6.29
N ILE A 341 -5.80 -8.13 6.35
CA ILE A 341 -4.83 -8.92 7.10
C ILE A 341 -4.01 -9.82 6.20
N ALA A 342 -2.74 -10.00 6.55
CA ALA A 342 -1.90 -11.07 6.04
C ALA A 342 -1.59 -12.04 7.17
N ALA A 343 -1.92 -13.32 6.99
CA ALA A 343 -1.83 -14.30 8.05
C ALA A 343 -1.49 -15.69 7.53
N LEU A 344 -0.79 -16.45 8.38
CA LEU A 344 -0.51 -17.87 8.18
C LEU A 344 -1.55 -18.70 8.93
N ARG A 345 -1.43 -18.81 10.26
CA ARG A 345 -2.34 -19.65 11.06
C ARG A 345 -3.80 -19.19 11.03
N GLY A 346 -4.03 -17.88 10.91
CA GLY A 346 -5.38 -17.31 10.86
C GLY A 346 -6.11 -17.49 9.53
N LEU A 347 -5.43 -17.98 8.48
CA LEU A 347 -6.00 -18.17 7.13
C LEU A 347 -5.68 -19.55 6.52
N TRP A 348 -4.74 -20.29 7.09
CA TRP A 348 -4.45 -21.66 6.73
C TRP A 348 -5.34 -22.59 7.56
N PRO A 349 -5.99 -23.60 6.97
CA PRO A 349 -6.82 -24.54 7.72
C PRO A 349 -5.99 -25.24 8.79
N SER A 350 -6.55 -25.38 9.99
CA SER A 350 -6.02 -26.29 11.00
C SER A 350 -6.09 -27.70 10.43
N GLY A 351 -4.94 -28.35 10.30
CA GLY A 351 -4.85 -29.75 9.86
C GLY A 351 -5.44 -30.73 10.85
#